data_AF-A0A9R1KXY0-F1
#
_entry.id   AF-A0A9R1KXY0-F1
#
_cell.length_a   1.000
_cell.length_b   1.000
_cell.length_c   1.000
_cell.angle_alpha   90.00
_cell.angle_beta   90.00
_cell.angle_gamma   90.00
#
_symmetry.space_group_name_H-M   'P 1'
#
loop_
_entity.id
_entity.type
_entity.pdbx_description
1 polymer ?
#
loop_
_entity_poly.entity_id
_entity_poly.type
_entity_poly.pdbx_seq_one_letter_code
_entity_poly.pdbx_strand_id
1 'polypeptide(L)' 'MASLCLILLMALLLLPGPCRRLSKTYPTAQCKGDQCTEHCEHEGYPYAECDTDHQYPELSYCACFFPC' A
#
# COMPACT_ATOMS: atom_id res chain seq x y z
N MET A 1 23.81 -11.31 24.13
CA MET A 1 22.40 -11.46 23.69
C MET A 1 21.82 -10.14 23.18
N ALA A 2 22.05 -8.99 23.84
CA ALA A 2 21.57 -7.67 23.37
C ALA A 2 22.08 -7.25 21.97
N SER A 3 23.30 -7.65 21.60
CA SER A 3 23.90 -7.29 20.31
C SER A 3 23.20 -7.93 19.10
N LEU A 4 22.67 -9.15 19.23
CA LEU A 4 21.94 -9.83 18.14
C LEU A 4 20.61 -9.14 17.83
N CYS A 5 19.88 -8.68 18.86
CA CYS A 5 18.62 -7.96 18.67
C CYS A 5 18.83 -6.61 17.94
N LEU A 6 19.92 -5.90 18.24
CA LEU A 6 20.25 -4.64 17.57
C LEU A 6 20.57 -4.84 16.09
N ILE A 7 21.29 -5.92 15.74
CA ILE A 7 21.61 -6.26 14.34
C ILE A 7 20.34 -6.63 13.58
N LEU A 8 19.43 -7.41 14.18
CA LEU A 8 18.13 -7.76 13.59
C LEU A 8 17.25 -6.53 13.34
N LEU A 9 17.23 -5.56 14.27
CA LEU A 9 16.48 -4.30 14.10
C LEU A 9 17.05 -3.46 12.95
N MET A 10 18.38 -3.35 12.86
CA MET A 10 19.04 -2.63 11.77
C MET A 10 18.78 -3.29 10.41
N ALA A 11 18.74 -4.63 10.35
CA ALA A 11 18.38 -5.37 9.16
C ALA A 11 16.91 -5.16 8.75
N LEU A 12 15.99 -5.04 9.71
CA LEU A 12 14.59 -4.72 9.44
C LEU A 12 14.40 -3.30 8.89
N LEU A 13 15.18 -2.34 9.37
CA LEU A 13 15.16 -0.95 8.90
C LEU A 13 15.71 -0.80 7.47
N LEU A 14 16.49 -1.79 7.00
CA LEU A 14 17.03 -1.84 5.65
C LEU A 14 16.07 -2.49 4.65
N LEU A 15 14.95 -3.08 5.12
CA LEU A 15 13.93 -3.58 4.20
C LEU A 15 13.31 -2.39 3.47
N PRO A 16 13.26 -2.42 2.12
CA PRO A 16 12.53 -1.42 1.38
C PRO A 16 11.10 -1.32 1.92
N GLY A 17 10.66 -0.10 2.18
CA GLY A 17 9.26 0.17 2.50
C GLY A 17 8.36 -0.26 1.34
N PRO A 18 7.05 -0.42 1.57
CA PRO A 18 6.13 -0.80 0.51
C PRO A 18 6.10 0.30 -0.56
N CYS A 19 6.38 -0.09 -1.80
CA CYS A 19 6.14 0.73 -2.97
C CYS A 19 4.63 0.88 -3.19
N ARG A 20 4.22 2.02 -3.75
CA ARG A 20 2.81 2.36 -4.00
C ARG A 20 2.57 2.59 -5.48
N ARG A 21 1.42 2.12 -5.99
CA ARG A 21 0.89 2.46 -7.31
C ARG A 21 -0.63 2.69 -7.23
N LEU A 22 -1.12 3.74 -7.90
CA LEU A 22 -2.56 3.94 -8.06
C LEU A 22 -3.14 2.93 -9.05
N SER A 23 -4.24 2.27 -8.70
CA SER A 23 -5.01 1.49 -9.67
C SER A 23 -5.54 2.42 -10.76
N LYS A 24 -5.31 2.05 -12.02
CA LYS A 24 -5.77 2.80 -13.20
C LYS A 24 -7.19 2.40 -13.63
N THR A 25 -7.65 1.27 -13.14
CA THR A 25 -8.83 0.53 -13.58
C THR A 25 -9.95 0.61 -12.55
N TYR A 26 -9.63 0.94 -11.29
CA TYR A 26 -10.60 1.11 -10.22
C TYR A 26 -11.24 2.52 -10.22
N PRO A 27 -12.59 2.63 -10.16
CA PRO A 27 -13.27 3.92 -10.20
C PRO A 27 -13.05 4.78 -8.93
N THR A 28 -12.77 6.07 -9.13
CA THR A 28 -12.18 7.01 -8.14
C THR A 28 -13.17 7.82 -7.29
N ALA A 29 -14.48 7.67 -7.50
CA ALA A 29 -15.46 8.53 -6.83
C ALA A 29 -15.80 8.08 -5.40
N GLN A 30 -15.68 6.79 -5.09
CA GLN A 30 -16.02 6.21 -3.77
C GLN A 30 -15.25 4.91 -3.58
N CYS A 31 -13.94 5.01 -3.36
CA CYS A 31 -13.13 3.83 -3.08
C CYS A 31 -13.70 3.08 -1.87
N LYS A 32 -14.06 1.81 -2.07
CA LYS A 32 -14.53 0.91 -1.02
C LYS A 32 -13.37 -0.02 -0.67
N GLY A 33 -12.90 0.04 0.58
CA GLY A 33 -11.71 -0.68 1.06
C GLY A 33 -11.65 -2.13 0.58
N ASP A 34 -12.67 -2.93 0.92
CA ASP A 34 -12.70 -4.36 0.57
C ASP A 34 -12.65 -4.62 -0.94
N GLN A 35 -13.33 -3.80 -1.75
CA GLN A 35 -13.33 -3.93 -3.21
C GLN A 35 -12.00 -3.49 -3.83
N CYS A 36 -11.34 -2.49 -3.24
CA CYS A 36 -10.01 -2.07 -3.64
C CYS A 36 -8.97 -3.16 -3.32
N THR A 37 -9.07 -3.78 -2.14
CA THR A 37 -8.24 -4.91 -1.74
C THR A 37 -8.40 -6.09 -2.70
N GLU A 38 -9.62 -6.57 -2.94
CA GLU A 38 -9.88 -7.67 -3.86
C GLU A 38 -9.35 -7.38 -5.28
N HIS A 39 -9.52 -6.14 -5.75
CA HIS A 39 -9.04 -5.71 -7.06
C HIS A 39 -7.50 -5.76 -7.16
N CYS A 40 -6.79 -5.18 -6.19
CA CYS A 40 -5.33 -5.18 -6.17
C CYS A 40 -4.77 -6.59 -5.96
N GLU A 41 -5.41 -7.44 -5.17
CA GLU A 41 -5.03 -8.85 -5.01
C GLU A 41 -5.11 -9.61 -6.34
N HIS A 42 -6.17 -9.41 -7.13
CA HIS A 42 -6.28 -9.98 -8.48
C HIS A 42 -5.20 -9.49 -9.44
N GLU A 43 -4.66 -8.28 -9.24
CA GLU A 43 -3.53 -7.75 -10.02
C GLU A 43 -2.16 -8.18 -9.46
N GLY A 44 -2.12 -8.97 -8.38
CA GLY A 44 -0.90 -9.51 -7.78
C GLY A 44 -0.25 -8.62 -6.72
N TYR A 45 -0.97 -7.62 -6.21
CA TYR A 45 -0.50 -6.77 -5.12
C TYR A 45 -0.93 -7.34 -3.76
N PRO A 46 -0.01 -7.51 -2.79
CA PRO A 46 -0.32 -8.09 -1.49
C PRO A 46 -1.13 -7.19 -0.54
N TYR A 47 -1.24 -5.90 -0.83
CA TYR A 47 -1.95 -4.95 0.03
C TYR A 47 -2.53 -3.80 -0.80
N ALA A 48 -3.63 -3.23 -0.32
CA ALA A 48 -4.25 -2.06 -0.92
C ALA A 48 -4.95 -1.19 0.11
N GLU A 49 -5.08 0.10 -0.18
CA GLU A 49 -5.85 1.03 0.63
C GLU A 49 -6.58 2.07 -0.23
N CYS A 50 -7.66 2.61 0.31
CA CYS A 50 -8.29 3.79 -0.25
C CYS A 50 -7.57 5.03 0.27
N ASP A 51 -6.86 5.72 -0.61
CA ASP A 51 -6.22 6.99 -0.29
C ASP A 51 -7.03 8.16 -0.83
N THR A 52 -7.01 9.28 -0.14
CA THR A 52 -7.78 10.48 -0.51
C THR A 52 -6.86 11.48 -1.21
N ASP A 53 -7.35 12.15 -2.25
CA ASP A 53 -6.56 13.23 -2.86
C ASP A 53 -6.39 14.40 -1.87
N HIS A 54 -5.15 14.84 -1.66
CA HIS A 54 -4.90 16.01 -0.81
C HIS A 54 -5.40 17.32 -1.42
N GLN A 55 -5.51 17.40 -2.75
CA GLN A 55 -5.97 18.57 -3.49
C GLN A 55 -7.49 18.54 -3.72
N TYR A 56 -8.08 17.34 -3.80
CA TYR A 56 -9.51 17.08 -4.01
C TYR A 56 -10.05 16.05 -2.99
N PRO A 57 -10.34 16.44 -1.74
CA PRO A 57 -10.66 15.52 -0.64
C PRO A 57 -11.95 14.69 -0.86
N GLU A 58 -12.79 15.08 -1.82
CA GLU A 58 -13.96 14.31 -2.27
C GLU A 58 -13.59 13.11 -3.16
N LEU A 59 -12.37 13.05 -3.69
CA LEU A 59 -11.88 11.96 -4.53
C LEU A 59 -11.08 10.97 -3.68
N SER A 60 -11.39 9.68 -3.86
CA SER A 60 -10.69 8.58 -3.20
C SER A 60 -10.24 7.55 -4.22
N TYR A 61 -8.96 7.20 -4.18
CA TYR A 61 -8.32 6.31 -5.14
C TYR A 61 -7.94 5.01 -4.47
N CYS A 62 -8.01 3.93 -5.24
CA CYS A 62 -7.44 2.66 -4.81
C CYS A 62 -5.91 2.68 -5.04
N ALA A 63 -5.14 2.55 -3.97
CA ALA A 63 -3.69 2.45 -3.99
C ALA A 63 -3.27 1.02 -3.69
N CYS A 64 -2.60 0.36 -4.63
CA CYS A 64 -2.03 -0.97 -4.45
C CYS A 64 -0.56 -0.86 -4.01
N PHE A 65 -0.13 -1.74 -3.11
CA PHE A 65 1.21 -1.77 -2.55
C PHE A 65 1.94 -3.07 -2.88
N PHE A 66 3.25 -2.96 -3.05
CA PHE A 66 4.12 -4.09 -3.37
C PHE A 66 5.51 -3.85 -2.74
N PRO A 67 6.31 -4.92 -2.53
CA PRO A 67 7.71 -4.74 -2.18
C PRO A 67 8.41 -3.94 -3.29
N CYS A 68 9.07 -2.84 -2.93
CA CYS A 68 10.24 -2.45 -3.72
C CYS A 68 11.35 -3.50 -3.49
#